data_AF-A0A519ZHK0-F1
#
_entry.id   AF-A0A519ZHK0-F1
#
_cell.length_a   1.000
_cell.length_b   1.000
_cell.length_c   1.000
_cell.angle_alpha   90.00
_cell.angle_beta   90.00
_cell.angle_gamma   90.00
#
_symmetry.space_group_name_H-M   'P 1'
#
loop_
_entity.id
_entity.type
_entity.pdbx_description
1 polymer ?
#
loop_
_entity_poly.entity_id
_entity_poly.type
_entity_poly.pdbx_seq_one_letter_code
_entity_poly.pdbx_strand_id
1 'polypeptide(L)'
;MKLLLTAALAALTLAAQAQTPRLRTENVVLITLDGMRWQEVFGGADTALFRQSKHYYADRKTLQKDFGQATPEQRRQALMPFLWGTVARQGQLYGNRPAGSLVNITNTMRFSYPGYNEILTGAPDDARIHSNDPLDNPNKSVLEVLSQQPAFKGKVAAFGSWEAFPYI
;
A
#
# COMPACT_ATOMS: atom_id res chain seq x y z
N MET A 1 3.16 -7.62 -60.22
CA MET A 1 2.06 -7.54 -59.23
C MET A 1 2.35 -8.30 -57.93
N LYS A 2 2.72 -9.60 -57.97
CA LYS A 2 3.07 -10.38 -56.77
C LYS A 2 4.21 -9.78 -55.92
N LEU A 3 5.30 -9.32 -56.55
CA LEU A 3 6.44 -8.68 -55.84
C LEU A 3 6.04 -7.38 -55.10
N LEU A 4 5.17 -6.57 -55.71
CA LEU A 4 4.69 -5.31 -55.13
C LEU A 4 3.73 -5.57 -53.95
N LEU A 5 2.89 -6.62 -54.04
CA LEU A 5 2.05 -7.04 -52.93
C LEU A 5 2.86 -7.59 -51.75
N THR A 6 3.92 -8.38 -51.99
CA THR A 6 4.79 -8.87 -50.92
C THR A 6 5.60 -7.76 -50.25
N ALA A 7 6.05 -6.76 -51.00
CA ALA A 7 6.76 -5.60 -50.43
C ALA A 7 5.83 -4.72 -49.58
N ALA A 8 4.58 -4.53 -50.01
CA ALA A 8 3.57 -3.81 -49.24
C ALA A 8 3.19 -4.55 -47.94
N LEU A 9 3.09 -5.88 -47.98
CA LEU A 9 2.79 -6.70 -46.79
C LEU A 9 3.94 -6.67 -45.77
N ALA A 10 5.20 -6.69 -46.24
CA ALA A 10 6.38 -6.56 -45.38
C ALA A 10 6.48 -5.16 -44.72
N ALA A 11 6.13 -4.10 -45.44
CA ALA A 11 6.07 -2.74 -44.90
C ALA A 11 4.97 -2.56 -43.83
N LEU A 12 3.82 -3.22 -44.00
CA LEU A 12 2.74 -3.25 -43.00
C LEU A 12 3.16 -4.00 -41.72
N THR A 13 3.96 -5.07 -41.83
CA THR A 13 4.49 -5.78 -40.64
C THR A 13 5.58 -5.01 -39.92
N LEU A 14 6.36 -4.19 -40.61
CA LEU A 14 7.38 -3.30 -40.01
C LEU A 14 6.73 -2.09 -39.31
N ALA A 15 5.63 -1.56 -39.84
CA ALA A 15 4.88 -0.47 -39.20
C ALA A 15 4.07 -0.93 -37.97
N ALA A 16 3.81 -2.24 -37.83
CA ALA A 16 3.12 -2.82 -36.68
C ALA A 16 4.06 -3.12 -35.49
N GLN A 17 5.37 -2.90 -35.63
CA GLN A 17 6.31 -3.06 -34.53
C GLN A 17 6.28 -1.82 -33.61
N ALA A 18 5.70 -2.04 -32.42
CA ALA A 18 5.96 -1.30 -31.18
C ALA A 18 5.39 0.13 -31.06
N GLN A 19 4.07 0.28 -31.12
CA GLN A 19 3.41 1.27 -30.26
C GLN A 19 3.15 0.62 -28.90
N THR A 20 4.21 0.42 -28.11
CA THR A 20 4.01 0.09 -26.68
C THR A 20 3.28 1.29 -26.08
N PRO A 21 2.06 1.14 -25.54
CA PRO A 21 1.32 2.26 -24.99
C PRO A 21 2.19 2.92 -23.92
N ARG A 22 2.43 4.22 -24.05
CA ARG A 22 3.12 4.97 -23.01
C ARG A 22 2.32 4.80 -21.72
N LEU A 23 2.94 4.21 -20.71
CA LEU A 23 2.33 4.10 -19.39
C LEU A 23 2.03 5.53 -18.90
N ARG A 24 0.81 5.75 -18.42
CA ARG A 24 0.41 7.05 -17.85
C ARG A 24 1.07 7.29 -16.49
N THR A 25 1.44 6.21 -15.80
CA THR A 25 2.09 6.27 -14.49
C THR A 25 3.56 6.61 -14.65
N GLU A 26 3.95 7.77 -14.12
CA GLU A 26 5.35 8.23 -14.16
C GLU A 26 6.07 8.00 -12.82
N ASN A 27 5.32 7.98 -11.71
CA ASN A 27 5.85 7.82 -10.36
C ASN A 27 5.00 6.82 -9.58
N VAL A 28 5.66 6.06 -8.69
CA VAL A 28 5.00 5.18 -7.72
C VAL A 28 5.43 5.64 -6.33
N VAL A 29 4.44 5.87 -5.47
CA VAL A 29 4.67 6.25 -4.07
C VAL A 29 3.97 5.21 -3.19
N LEU A 30 4.75 4.49 -2.39
CA LEU A 30 4.23 3.58 -1.37
C LEU A 30 4.19 4.30 -0.03
N ILE A 31 2.99 4.40 0.56
CA ILE A 31 2.79 4.97 1.89
C ILE A 31 2.32 3.84 2.80
N THR A 32 3.01 3.66 3.92
CA THR A 32 2.61 2.72 4.97
C THR A 32 2.26 3.48 6.23
N LEU A 33 1.30 2.97 6.99
CA LEU A 33 0.90 3.50 8.29
C LEU A 33 1.04 2.39 9.32
N ASP A 34 1.89 2.60 10.31
CA ASP A 34 2.07 1.61 11.38
C ASP A 34 0.89 1.66 12.37
N GLY A 35 0.48 0.49 12.86
CA GLY A 35 -0.60 0.33 13.84
C GLY A 35 -2.02 0.66 13.33
N MET A 36 -2.21 0.97 12.04
CA MET A 36 -3.53 1.30 11.51
C MET A 36 -4.39 0.04 11.34
N ARG A 37 -5.55 0.00 12.02
CA ARG A 37 -6.46 -1.15 11.90
C ARG A 37 -7.46 -0.95 10.77
N TRP A 38 -7.76 -2.02 10.07
CA TRP A 38 -8.73 -2.01 8.97
C TRP A 38 -10.15 -1.67 9.46
N GLN A 39 -10.45 -1.94 10.73
CA GLN A 39 -11.73 -1.61 11.36
C GLN A 39 -12.00 -0.10 11.30
N GLU A 40 -11.01 0.74 11.65
CA GLU A 40 -11.15 2.20 11.53
C GLU A 40 -11.21 2.62 10.08
N VAL A 41 -10.40 2.01 9.20
CA VAL A 41 -10.41 2.29 7.75
C VAL A 41 -11.82 2.18 7.21
N PHE A 42 -12.49 1.04 7.43
CA PHE A 42 -13.77 0.73 6.79
C PHE A 42 -15.00 1.08 7.62
N GLY A 43 -14.89 1.11 8.95
CA GLY A 43 -15.98 1.35 9.88
C GLY A 43 -15.94 2.70 10.61
N GLY A 44 -14.85 3.45 10.44
CA GLY A 44 -14.63 4.72 11.13
C GLY A 44 -14.29 4.55 12.60
N ALA A 45 -14.35 5.64 13.36
CA ALA A 45 -13.95 5.62 14.75
C ALA A 45 -14.75 4.60 15.58
N ASP A 46 -14.05 3.77 16.34
CA ASP A 46 -14.64 2.84 17.28
C ASP A 46 -15.14 3.58 18.53
N THR A 47 -16.44 3.83 18.56
CA THR A 47 -17.09 4.53 19.68
C THR A 47 -16.98 3.82 21.02
N ALA A 48 -16.63 2.52 21.05
CA ALA A 48 -16.36 1.81 22.30
C ALA A 48 -15.09 2.34 22.97
N LEU A 49 -14.09 2.77 22.19
CA LEU A 49 -12.84 3.35 22.72
C LEU A 49 -13.08 4.67 23.43
N PHE A 50 -14.07 5.47 22.99
CA PHE A 50 -14.43 6.72 23.66
C PHE A 50 -14.91 6.46 25.10
N ARG A 51 -15.40 5.25 25.41
CA ARG A 51 -15.95 4.85 26.71
C ARG A 51 -14.93 4.21 27.65
N GLN A 52 -13.71 3.92 27.18
CA GLN A 52 -12.63 3.42 28.02
C GLN A 52 -11.99 4.58 28.82
N SER A 53 -11.99 4.49 30.15
CA SER A 53 -11.51 5.56 31.05
C SER A 53 -10.00 5.51 31.32
N LYS A 54 -9.32 4.43 30.90
CA LYS A 54 -7.93 4.17 31.31
C LYS A 54 -6.88 4.85 30.42
N HIS A 55 -7.28 5.31 29.23
CA HIS A 55 -6.37 5.91 28.26
C HIS A 55 -6.94 7.22 27.69
N TYR A 56 -6.39 8.34 28.16
CA TYR A 56 -6.10 9.59 27.42
C TYR A 56 -7.15 10.19 26.48
N TYR A 57 -8.35 10.52 26.96
CA TYR A 57 -9.16 11.53 26.26
C TYR A 57 -9.72 12.53 27.26
N ALA A 58 -9.05 13.69 27.36
CA ALA A 58 -9.52 14.81 28.17
C ALA A 58 -10.89 15.33 27.69
N ASP A 59 -11.21 15.17 26.39
CA ASP A 59 -12.48 15.62 25.81
C ASP A 59 -13.23 14.55 25.02
N ARG A 60 -13.85 13.63 25.75
CA ARG A 60 -14.67 12.53 25.22
C ARG A 60 -15.93 13.04 24.52
N LYS A 61 -16.46 14.18 24.96
CA LYS A 61 -17.67 14.77 24.37
C LYS A 61 -17.38 15.27 22.96
N THR A 62 -16.24 15.93 22.76
CA THR A 62 -15.80 16.37 21.43
C THR A 62 -15.51 15.19 20.52
N LEU A 63 -14.82 14.13 20.99
CA LEU A 63 -14.61 12.93 20.17
C LEU A 63 -15.92 12.27 19.73
N GLN A 64 -16.88 12.13 20.65
CA GLN A 64 -18.20 11.60 20.33
C GLN A 64 -18.94 12.49 19.33
N LYS A 65 -18.87 13.81 19.49
CA LYS A 65 -19.51 14.77 18.60
C LYS A 65 -18.92 14.71 17.18
N ASP A 66 -17.60 14.69 17.07
CA ASP A 66 -16.92 14.84 15.80
C ASP A 66 -16.85 13.50 15.05
N PHE A 67 -16.54 12.41 15.77
CA PHE A 67 -16.26 11.10 15.15
C PHE A 67 -17.28 10.01 15.50
N GLY A 68 -18.16 10.25 16.48
CA GLY A 68 -19.16 9.27 16.95
C GLY A 68 -20.48 9.31 16.17
N GLN A 69 -20.41 9.51 14.85
CA GLN A 69 -21.59 9.55 13.96
C GLN A 69 -22.39 8.24 14.00
N ALA A 70 -23.65 8.29 13.58
CA ALA A 70 -24.60 7.18 13.71
C ALA A 70 -24.18 5.94 12.90
N THR A 71 -23.74 6.12 11.66
CA THR A 71 -23.37 4.99 10.77
C THR A 71 -21.86 4.86 10.58
N PRO A 72 -21.34 3.65 10.30
CA PRO A 72 -19.93 3.44 9.97
C PRO A 72 -19.43 4.30 8.80
N GLU A 73 -20.27 4.54 7.80
CA GLU A 73 -19.95 5.37 6.63
C GLU A 73 -19.75 6.84 7.01
N GLN A 74 -20.60 7.36 7.90
CA GLN A 74 -20.43 8.71 8.42
C GLN A 74 -19.18 8.82 9.28
N ARG A 75 -18.91 7.81 10.13
CA ARG A 75 -17.73 7.80 11.00
C ARG A 75 -16.42 7.71 10.22
N ARG A 76 -16.34 6.87 9.18
CA ARG A 76 -15.12 6.73 8.38
C ARG A 76 -14.84 7.97 7.53
N GLN A 77 -15.90 8.62 7.04
CA GLN A 77 -15.79 9.92 6.36
C GLN A 77 -15.29 11.01 7.32
N ALA A 78 -15.77 11.04 8.56
CA ALA A 78 -15.32 11.99 9.58
C ALA A 78 -13.87 11.72 10.02
N LEU A 79 -13.50 10.46 10.24
CA LEU A 79 -12.17 10.07 10.72
C LEU A 79 -11.08 10.23 9.64
N MET A 80 -11.39 9.87 8.39
CA MET A 80 -10.43 9.89 7.28
C MET A 80 -11.05 10.54 6.03
N PRO A 81 -11.29 11.86 6.07
CA PRO A 81 -12.00 12.58 5.01
C PRO A 81 -11.26 12.53 3.68
N PHE A 82 -9.92 12.54 3.67
CA PHE A 82 -9.14 12.43 2.43
C PHE A 82 -9.22 11.03 1.81
N LEU A 83 -9.12 9.97 2.63
CA LEU A 83 -9.20 8.59 2.13
C LEU A 83 -10.56 8.32 1.48
N TRP A 84 -11.64 8.66 2.18
CA TRP A 84 -13.01 8.39 1.71
C TRP A 84 -13.55 9.44 0.73
N GLY A 85 -13.04 10.67 0.78
CA GLY A 85 -13.40 11.75 -0.13
C GLY A 85 -12.64 11.72 -1.46
N THR A 86 -11.38 11.30 -1.46
CA THR A 86 -10.51 11.35 -2.64
C THR A 86 -10.11 9.96 -3.10
N VAL A 87 -9.40 9.19 -2.25
CA VAL A 87 -8.80 7.91 -2.66
C VAL A 87 -9.87 6.89 -3.06
N ALA A 88 -10.94 6.75 -2.27
CA ALA A 88 -12.04 5.83 -2.57
C ALA A 88 -12.81 6.19 -3.86
N ARG A 89 -12.79 7.46 -4.27
CA ARG A 89 -13.51 7.94 -5.46
C ARG A 89 -12.67 7.90 -6.73
N GLN A 90 -11.38 8.10 -6.59
CA GLN A 90 -10.42 8.20 -7.71
C GLN A 90 -9.52 6.97 -7.83
N GLY A 91 -9.71 6.00 -6.94
CA GLY A 91 -8.90 4.78 -6.85
C GLY A 91 -9.72 3.61 -6.34
N GLN A 92 -9.04 2.67 -5.71
CA GLN A 92 -9.59 1.40 -5.25
C GLN A 92 -9.23 1.19 -3.79
N LEU A 93 -10.15 0.59 -3.03
CA LEU A 93 -9.90 0.17 -1.65
C LEU A 93 -10.10 -1.34 -1.53
N TYR A 94 -9.16 -2.01 -0.86
CA TYR A 94 -9.18 -3.45 -0.61
C TYR A 94 -9.04 -3.73 0.89
N GLY A 95 -9.61 -4.83 1.37
CA GLY A 95 -9.53 -5.24 2.77
C GLY A 95 -10.80 -4.98 3.58
N ASN A 96 -11.90 -4.61 2.93
CA ASN A 96 -13.22 -4.53 3.57
C ASN A 96 -13.76 -5.94 3.86
N ARG A 97 -13.35 -6.50 5.00
CA ARG A 97 -13.71 -7.88 5.40
C ARG A 97 -15.23 -8.09 5.53
N PRO A 98 -16.04 -7.18 6.10
CA PRO A 98 -17.50 -7.30 6.08
C PRO A 98 -18.10 -7.42 4.67
N ALA A 99 -17.45 -6.85 3.66
CA ALA A 99 -17.86 -6.96 2.26
C ALA A 99 -17.19 -8.13 1.51
N GLY A 100 -16.51 -9.05 2.22
CA GLY A 100 -15.81 -10.19 1.62
C GLY A 100 -14.48 -9.86 0.92
N SER A 101 -14.01 -8.60 0.99
CA SER A 101 -12.71 -8.20 0.44
C SER A 101 -11.60 -8.50 1.46
N LEU A 102 -10.81 -9.54 1.19
CA LEU A 102 -9.73 -9.97 2.06
C LEU A 102 -8.37 -9.46 1.54
N VAL A 103 -7.64 -8.77 2.40
CA VAL A 103 -6.20 -8.51 2.26
C VAL A 103 -5.54 -9.19 3.45
N ASN A 104 -4.91 -10.33 3.20
CA ASN A 104 -4.28 -11.15 4.21
C ASN A 104 -2.77 -11.12 4.01
N ILE A 105 -2.04 -11.01 5.10
CA ILE A 105 -0.62 -11.31 5.15
C ILE A 105 -0.41 -12.82 5.21
N THR A 106 0.73 -13.26 4.71
CA THR A 106 1.14 -14.66 4.70
C THR A 106 2.17 -14.97 5.79
N ASN A 107 2.89 -13.97 6.31
CA ASN A 107 3.74 -14.14 7.49
C ASN A 107 2.91 -14.50 8.73
N THR A 108 3.45 -15.40 9.55
CA THR A 108 2.80 -15.86 10.79
C THR A 108 3.16 -15.03 12.02
N MET A 109 4.20 -14.20 11.92
CA MET A 109 4.71 -13.35 12.99
C MET A 109 3.77 -12.19 13.37
N ARG A 110 3.17 -11.53 12.38
CA ARG A 110 2.13 -10.48 12.53
C ARG A 110 2.56 -9.24 13.33
N PHE A 111 3.81 -8.80 13.16
CA PHE A 111 4.32 -7.53 13.70
C PHE A 111 5.24 -6.82 12.69
N SER A 112 5.86 -5.71 13.09
CA SER A 112 6.53 -4.72 12.22
C SER A 112 7.54 -5.32 11.23
N TYR A 113 8.72 -5.78 11.65
CA TYR A 113 9.78 -6.24 10.70
C TYR A 113 9.25 -7.28 9.70
N PRO A 114 8.65 -8.40 10.13
CA PRO A 114 8.22 -9.44 9.20
C PRO A 114 7.14 -8.93 8.24
N GLY A 115 6.27 -8.01 8.71
CA GLY A 115 5.28 -7.34 7.87
C GLY A 115 5.91 -6.43 6.81
N TYR A 116 6.90 -5.61 7.18
CA TYR A 116 7.62 -4.76 6.22
C TYR A 116 8.44 -5.58 5.23
N ASN A 117 9.08 -6.66 5.66
CA ASN A 117 9.72 -7.62 4.77
C ASN A 117 8.72 -8.16 3.74
N GLU A 118 7.56 -8.65 4.16
CA GLU A 118 6.56 -9.18 3.23
C GLU A 118 6.05 -8.12 2.25
N ILE A 119 5.80 -6.89 2.72
CA ILE A 119 5.36 -5.77 1.86
C ILE A 119 6.41 -5.43 0.79
N LEU A 120 7.68 -5.37 1.17
CA LEU A 120 8.75 -4.84 0.31
C LEU A 120 9.40 -5.91 -0.57
N THR A 121 9.39 -7.16 -0.14
CA THR A 121 10.02 -8.29 -0.86
C THR A 121 8.99 -9.17 -1.57
N GLY A 122 7.71 -9.07 -1.18
CA GLY A 122 6.60 -9.83 -1.76
C GLY A 122 6.43 -11.25 -1.19
N ALA A 123 7.20 -11.65 -0.18
CA ALA A 123 7.12 -12.97 0.44
C ALA A 123 7.45 -12.93 1.95
N PRO A 124 6.89 -13.84 2.76
CA PRO A 124 7.25 -13.96 4.17
C PRO A 124 8.59 -14.70 4.30
N ASP A 125 9.26 -14.50 5.43
CA ASP A 125 10.50 -15.21 5.79
C ASP A 125 10.55 -15.48 7.28
N ASP A 126 9.51 -16.16 7.78
CA ASP A 126 9.32 -16.43 9.21
C ASP A 126 10.49 -17.22 9.84
N ALA A 127 11.29 -17.93 9.02
CA ALA A 127 12.44 -18.68 9.51
C ALA A 127 13.60 -17.77 9.95
N ARG A 128 13.82 -16.65 9.25
CA ARG A 128 14.95 -15.75 9.49
C ARG A 128 14.51 -14.42 10.10
N ILE A 129 13.33 -13.93 9.73
CA ILE A 129 12.78 -12.64 10.12
C ILE A 129 11.65 -12.87 11.14
N HIS A 130 12.04 -13.03 12.40
CA HIS A 130 11.14 -13.38 13.50
C HIS A 130 11.35 -12.51 14.75
N SER A 131 12.01 -11.36 14.61
CA SER A 131 12.13 -10.32 15.64
C SER A 131 12.10 -8.93 14.99
N ASN A 132 12.03 -7.88 15.82
CA ASN A 132 12.18 -6.49 15.39
C ASN A 132 13.62 -5.99 15.52
N ASP A 133 14.56 -6.87 15.82
CA ASP A 133 15.97 -6.50 15.92
C ASP A 133 16.47 -6.10 14.52
N PRO A 134 17.35 -5.09 14.42
CA PRO A 134 17.91 -4.62 13.16
C PRO A 134 18.97 -5.61 12.64
N LEU A 135 18.52 -6.80 12.25
CA LEU A 135 19.34 -7.87 11.68
C LEU A 135 19.25 -7.80 10.17
N ASP A 136 20.37 -7.90 9.47
CA ASP A 136 20.39 -7.81 8.01
C ASP A 136 19.38 -8.76 7.34
N ASN A 137 18.48 -8.21 6.54
CA ASN A 137 17.54 -8.97 5.73
C ASN A 137 18.22 -9.46 4.45
N PRO A 138 18.33 -10.78 4.20
CA PRO A 138 18.92 -11.29 2.96
C PRO A 138 17.98 -11.15 1.75
N ASN A 139 16.71 -10.81 1.95
CA ASN A 139 15.72 -10.70 0.89
C ASN A 139 15.76 -9.30 0.26
N LYS A 140 15.94 -9.23 -1.05
CA LYS A 140 15.98 -7.94 -1.75
C LYS A 140 14.58 -7.33 -1.85
N SER A 141 14.44 -6.13 -1.35
CA SER A 141 13.25 -5.32 -1.54
C SER A 141 13.07 -4.89 -3.00
N VAL A 142 11.83 -4.60 -3.38
CA VAL A 142 11.51 -3.98 -4.68
C VAL A 142 12.25 -2.66 -4.87
N LEU A 143 12.52 -1.92 -3.80
CA LEU A 143 13.24 -0.64 -3.83
C LEU A 143 14.72 -0.85 -4.19
N GLU A 144 15.37 -1.84 -3.58
CA GLU A 144 16.74 -2.23 -3.94
C GLU A 144 16.80 -2.70 -5.39
N VAL A 145 15.90 -3.60 -5.79
CA VAL A 145 15.84 -4.11 -7.17
C VAL A 145 15.68 -2.96 -8.17
N LEU A 146 14.80 -2.00 -7.91
CA LEU A 146 14.64 -0.82 -8.76
C LEU A 146 15.88 0.07 -8.75
N SER A 147 16.51 0.32 -7.59
CA SER A 147 17.68 1.21 -7.50
C SER A 147 18.88 0.73 -8.32
N GLN A 148 18.99 -0.59 -8.55
CA GLN A 148 20.02 -1.20 -9.39
C GLN A 148 19.71 -1.14 -10.89
N GLN A 149 18.48 -0.83 -11.29
CA GLN A 149 18.12 -0.73 -12.70
C GLN A 149 18.56 0.61 -13.30
N PRO A 150 19.18 0.61 -14.50
CA PRO A 150 19.66 1.85 -15.13
C PRO A 150 18.60 2.96 -15.26
N ALA A 151 17.33 2.59 -15.50
CA ALA A 151 16.24 3.55 -15.66
C ALA A 151 15.88 4.30 -14.35
N PHE A 152 16.15 3.69 -13.20
CA PHE A 152 15.74 4.15 -11.86
C PHE A 152 16.92 4.57 -10.98
N LYS A 153 18.16 4.47 -11.47
CA LYS A 153 19.37 4.89 -10.74
C LYS A 153 19.25 6.35 -10.28
N GLY A 154 19.41 6.57 -8.98
CA GLY A 154 19.28 7.89 -8.34
C GLY A 154 17.84 8.44 -8.25
N LYS A 155 16.82 7.61 -8.53
CA LYS A 155 15.40 8.00 -8.51
C LYS A 155 14.57 7.20 -7.51
N VAL A 156 15.21 6.38 -6.68
CA VAL A 156 14.56 5.64 -5.59
C VAL A 156 14.94 6.30 -4.28
N ALA A 157 13.93 6.62 -3.46
CA ALA A 157 14.10 7.22 -2.15
C ALA A 157 13.16 6.56 -1.15
N ALA A 158 13.60 6.46 0.10
CA ALA A 158 12.82 5.98 1.22
C ALA A 158 12.87 6.99 2.36
N PHE A 159 11.73 7.21 3.00
CA PHE A 159 11.60 8.03 4.21
C PHE A 159 10.90 7.16 5.25
N GLY A 160 11.58 6.89 6.36
CA GLY A 160 11.11 5.97 7.38
C GLY A 160 11.11 6.61 8.77
N SER A 161 10.22 6.13 9.63
CA SER A 161 10.09 6.58 11.03
C SER A 161 10.75 5.63 12.03
N TRP A 162 11.49 4.63 11.56
CA TRP A 162 12.02 3.53 12.38
C TRP A 162 13.46 3.19 12.00
N GLU A 163 14.34 2.99 12.99
CA GLU A 163 15.76 2.70 12.76
C GLU A 163 16.05 1.36 12.09
N ALA A 164 15.10 0.43 12.04
CA ALA A 164 15.32 -0.87 11.41
C ALA A 164 15.16 -0.85 9.87
N PHE A 165 14.56 0.20 9.29
CA PHE A 165 14.37 0.27 7.83
C PHE A 165 15.64 0.08 6.98
N PRO A 166 16.82 0.58 7.37
CA PRO A 166 18.07 0.29 6.64
C PRO A 166 18.44 -1.20 6.56
N TYR A 167 17.84 -2.05 7.38
CA TYR A 167 18.09 -3.49 7.43
C TYR A 167 17.04 -4.30 6.65
N ILE A 168 15.95 -3.67 6.17
CA ILE A 168 14.78 -4.35 5.56
C ILE A 168 14.85 -4.38 4.04
#